data_AF-A0AAV0KZW5-F1
#
_entry.id   AF-A0AAV0KZW5-F1
#
_cell.length_a   1.000
_cell.length_b   1.000
_cell.length_c   1.000
_cell.angle_alpha   90.00
_cell.angle_beta   90.00
_cell.angle_gamma   90.00
#
_symmetry.space_group_name_H-M   'P 1'
#
loop_
_entity.id
_entity.type
_entity.pdbx_description
1 polymer ?
#
loop_
_entity_poly.entity_id
_entity_poly.type
_entity_poly.pdbx_seq_one_letter_code
_entity_poly.pdbx_strand_id
1 'polypeptide(L)'
;MDSPTSTATSTAAVDSSTTATVDSSTSTRIVGSRSSMIDSIRGCGLSGARIDKEVLRKKLVMPEYLRRAMADAIRSKDGAEACERHHNSGELRVPEDAPQCPMVVFVNSKSGGRHGPELKERLQQLMSEEQVFDLSDVKPHEFVRYGLVCIEKMAILGDLCAKECREKMRIMVAGGDGTVGWVLGCLAELHQEGRQPAPPVGIIPLGTGNDLSRSFGWGGSFPFAWKSAIKRSLDRATAGPVCRLDSWQVVISMSEGQVVDAPYSLKATEDCQLDQVCTTASRIWKLRGCWLRKWLAMKEYFITTSA
;
A
#
# COMPACT_ATOMS: atom_id res chain seq x y z
N MET A 1 46.73 -44.87 -30.97
CA MET A 1 46.49 -45.07 -32.41
C MET A 1 45.46 -46.16 -32.54
N ASP A 2 44.44 -45.84 -33.32
CA ASP A 2 43.51 -46.74 -34.01
C ASP A 2 42.47 -47.52 -33.20
N SER A 3 41.30 -46.87 -33.08
CA SER A 3 39.99 -47.50 -33.26
C SER A 3 39.93 -48.28 -34.58
N PRO A 4 38.97 -49.20 -34.72
CA PRO A 4 37.98 -48.90 -35.75
C PRO A 4 36.53 -49.31 -35.44
N THR A 5 35.69 -48.63 -36.19
CA THR A 5 34.25 -48.58 -36.37
C THR A 5 33.66 -49.82 -37.09
N SER A 6 32.41 -50.19 -36.78
CA SER A 6 31.33 -50.49 -37.77
C SER A 6 30.05 -50.86 -37.00
N THR A 7 28.92 -50.17 -37.08
CA THR A 7 27.88 -50.06 -38.15
C THR A 7 27.29 -51.41 -38.62
N ALA A 8 26.01 -51.67 -38.26
CA ALA A 8 24.86 -51.63 -39.18
C ALA A 8 23.79 -52.73 -38.97
N THR A 9 22.53 -52.32 -39.20
CA THR A 9 21.37 -53.09 -39.75
C THR A 9 20.63 -54.08 -38.81
N SER A 10 19.37 -53.82 -38.43
CA SER A 10 18.11 -54.23 -39.14
C SER A 10 17.74 -55.67 -38.78
N THR A 11 16.52 -56.12 -38.45
CA THR A 11 15.14 -55.71 -38.77
C THR A 11 14.20 -56.66 -37.97
N ALA A 12 12.96 -56.22 -37.72
CA ALA A 12 11.74 -57.03 -37.52
C ALA A 12 11.68 -57.98 -36.30
N ALA A 13 10.53 -58.42 -35.80
CA ALA A 13 9.15 -57.97 -35.63
C ALA A 13 8.46 -59.18 -34.95
N VAL A 14 7.33 -58.95 -34.26
CA VAL A 14 6.33 -59.98 -33.85
C VAL A 14 6.82 -60.84 -32.65
N ASP A 15 6.09 -61.19 -31.59
CA ASP A 15 4.66 -61.19 -31.31
C ASP A 15 4.38 -61.08 -29.79
N SER A 16 3.09 -61.03 -29.51
CA SER A 16 2.39 -60.71 -28.28
C SER A 16 2.33 -61.86 -27.25
N SER A 17 1.95 -61.49 -26.02
CA SER A 17 1.15 -62.26 -25.03
C SER A 17 1.83 -62.84 -23.75
N THR A 18 1.64 -62.07 -22.67
CA THR A 18 1.04 -62.39 -21.34
C THR A 18 1.69 -63.36 -20.33
N THR A 19 1.82 -62.82 -19.09
CA THR A 19 1.77 -63.44 -17.73
C THR A 19 2.89 -64.38 -17.28
N ALA A 20 3.46 -64.36 -16.06
CA ALA A 20 3.36 -63.51 -14.86
C ALA A 20 4.50 -63.92 -13.88
N THR A 21 5.00 -62.98 -13.06
CA THR A 21 5.56 -63.12 -11.67
C THR A 21 6.81 -64.01 -11.45
N VAL A 22 7.88 -63.69 -10.71
CA VAL A 22 8.33 -62.65 -9.75
C VAL A 22 9.88 -62.70 -9.80
N ASP A 23 10.59 -61.57 -9.80
CA ASP A 23 11.80 -61.48 -8.97
C ASP A 23 12.22 -60.04 -8.67
N SER A 24 12.59 -59.84 -7.41
CA SER A 24 12.73 -58.59 -6.69
C SER A 24 14.16 -58.04 -6.79
N SER A 25 14.31 -56.78 -7.21
CA SER A 25 15.44 -55.96 -6.73
C SER A 25 15.09 -54.46 -6.73
N THR A 26 15.29 -53.89 -5.56
CA THR A 26 14.93 -52.54 -5.12
C THR A 26 15.72 -51.47 -5.88
N SER A 27 15.03 -50.55 -6.54
CA SER A 27 15.62 -49.29 -7.01
C SER A 27 14.67 -48.13 -6.67
N THR A 28 15.09 -47.31 -5.72
CA THR A 28 14.42 -46.10 -5.22
C THR A 28 14.30 -45.09 -6.36
N ARG A 29 13.10 -44.94 -6.93
CA ARG A 29 12.79 -43.86 -7.89
C ARG A 29 12.23 -42.64 -7.15
N ILE A 30 12.89 -41.52 -7.41
CA ILE A 30 12.47 -40.14 -7.14
C ILE A 30 11.08 -39.94 -7.74
N VAL A 31 10.08 -39.68 -6.88
CA VAL A 31 8.74 -39.27 -7.28
C VAL A 31 8.75 -37.76 -7.47
N GLY A 32 8.65 -37.31 -8.72
CA GLY A 32 8.32 -35.93 -9.04
C GLY A 32 6.91 -35.62 -8.57
N SER A 33 6.81 -34.74 -7.56
CA SER A 33 5.54 -34.17 -7.12
C SER A 33 4.98 -33.29 -8.24
N ARG A 34 4.00 -33.78 -8.98
CA ARG A 34 3.19 -32.97 -9.89
C ARG A 34 2.29 -32.10 -9.03
N SER A 35 2.59 -30.80 -8.97
CA SER A 35 1.72 -29.78 -8.37
C SER A 35 0.34 -29.82 -9.03
N SER A 36 -0.68 -30.25 -8.30
CA SER A 36 -2.07 -30.18 -8.76
C SER A 36 -2.57 -28.74 -8.68
N MET A 37 -2.55 -28.05 -9.81
CA MET A 37 -3.18 -26.74 -10.02
C MET A 37 -4.72 -26.85 -10.01
N ILE A 38 -5.33 -27.29 -8.91
CA ILE A 38 -6.80 -27.44 -8.85
C ILE A 38 -7.44 -26.87 -7.58
N ASP A 39 -6.67 -26.39 -6.58
CA ASP A 39 -7.26 -25.74 -5.40
C ASP A 39 -7.49 -24.22 -5.50
N SER A 40 -7.44 -23.64 -6.71
CA SER A 40 -7.76 -22.21 -6.93
C SER A 40 -9.16 -21.95 -7.51
N ILE A 41 -10.03 -22.98 -7.62
CA ILE A 41 -11.35 -22.83 -8.26
C ILE A 41 -12.49 -23.30 -7.32
N ARG A 42 -12.46 -22.88 -6.05
CA ARG A 42 -13.63 -22.96 -5.15
C ARG A 42 -14.01 -21.63 -4.48
N GLY A 43 -13.49 -20.51 -4.97
CA GLY A 43 -13.88 -19.16 -4.53
C GLY A 43 -14.46 -18.26 -5.63
N CYS A 44 -14.66 -18.75 -6.86
CA CYS A 44 -15.20 -17.92 -7.94
C CYS A 44 -16.73 -17.93 -7.89
N GLY A 45 -17.29 -17.13 -6.97
CA GLY A 45 -18.65 -16.64 -7.13
C GLY A 45 -18.72 -15.76 -8.37
N LEU A 46 -19.16 -16.33 -9.49
CA LEU A 46 -19.50 -15.62 -10.73
C LEU A 46 -20.77 -14.78 -10.54
N SER A 47 -20.71 -13.79 -9.66
CA SER A 47 -21.61 -12.64 -9.63
C SER A 47 -20.78 -11.37 -9.47
N GLY A 48 -19.83 -11.18 -10.38
CA GLY A 48 -19.03 -9.95 -10.44
C GLY A 48 -19.92 -8.78 -10.88
N ALA A 49 -20.61 -8.14 -9.92
CA ALA A 49 -21.32 -6.90 -10.16
C ALA A 49 -20.36 -5.93 -10.87
N ARG A 50 -20.72 -5.51 -12.09
CA ARG A 50 -19.93 -4.52 -12.82
C ARG A 50 -19.98 -3.23 -12.02
N ILE A 51 -18.85 -2.82 -11.44
CA ILE A 51 -18.75 -1.56 -10.73
C ILE A 51 -18.82 -0.43 -11.76
N ASP A 52 -19.94 0.28 -11.71
CA ASP A 52 -20.22 1.46 -12.53
C ASP A 52 -19.22 2.58 -12.19
N LYS A 53 -18.70 3.26 -13.22
CA LYS A 53 -17.62 4.24 -13.05
C LYS A 53 -18.15 5.48 -12.34
N GLU A 54 -19.34 5.93 -12.71
CA GLU A 54 -19.98 7.15 -12.24
C GLU A 54 -20.43 6.98 -10.78
N VAL A 55 -20.97 5.81 -10.44
CA VAL A 55 -21.28 5.42 -9.05
C VAL A 55 -20.01 5.43 -8.19
N LEU A 56 -18.92 4.81 -8.68
CA LEU A 56 -17.65 4.79 -7.96
C LEU A 56 -17.10 6.22 -7.79
N ARG A 57 -17.15 7.03 -8.84
CA ARG A 57 -16.69 8.43 -8.81
C ARG A 57 -17.44 9.25 -7.75
N LYS A 58 -18.78 9.13 -7.69
CA LYS A 58 -19.62 9.84 -6.70
C LYS A 58 -19.29 9.45 -5.25
N LYS A 59 -18.84 8.21 -5.01
CA LYS A 59 -18.43 7.76 -3.67
C LYS A 59 -17.07 8.32 -3.22
N LEU A 60 -16.18 8.64 -4.16
CA LEU A 60 -14.74 8.88 -3.90
C LEU A 60 -14.33 10.35 -4.03
N VAL A 61 -14.93 11.07 -4.96
CA VAL A 61 -14.44 12.38 -5.40
C VAL A 61 -14.97 13.48 -4.49
N MET A 62 -14.05 14.25 -3.91
CA MET A 62 -14.40 15.44 -3.13
C MET A 62 -15.00 16.53 -4.04
N PRO A 63 -15.78 17.48 -3.51
CA PRO A 63 -16.23 18.64 -4.28
C PRO A 63 -15.11 19.39 -4.98
N GLU A 64 -15.41 20.01 -6.11
CA GLU A 64 -14.41 20.69 -6.93
C GLU A 64 -13.66 21.80 -6.21
N TYR A 65 -14.36 22.64 -5.47
CA TYR A 65 -13.74 23.72 -4.70
C TYR A 65 -12.73 23.17 -3.67
N LEU A 66 -13.08 22.09 -2.97
CA LEU A 66 -12.25 21.49 -1.92
C LEU A 66 -10.98 20.85 -2.51
N ARG A 67 -11.13 20.15 -3.65
CA ARG A 67 -10.02 19.55 -4.38
C ARG A 67 -9.04 20.57 -4.92
N ARG A 68 -9.55 21.66 -5.51
CA ARG A 68 -8.72 22.74 -6.04
C ARG A 68 -7.97 23.46 -4.95
N ALA A 69 -8.65 23.80 -3.85
CA ALA A 69 -8.02 24.43 -2.69
C ALA A 69 -6.94 23.54 -2.05
N MET A 70 -7.18 22.23 -1.97
CA MET A 70 -6.16 21.26 -1.52
C MET A 70 -4.95 21.22 -2.46
N ALA A 71 -5.18 21.12 -3.78
CA ALA A 71 -4.10 21.09 -4.76
C ALA A 71 -3.29 22.39 -4.79
N ASP A 72 -3.96 23.53 -4.65
CA ASP A 72 -3.32 24.84 -4.61
C ASP A 72 -2.52 25.05 -3.33
N ALA A 73 -3.02 24.59 -2.18
CA ALA A 73 -2.26 24.56 -0.92
C ALA A 73 -0.95 23.77 -1.06
N ILE A 74 -1.00 22.60 -1.69
CA ILE A 74 0.21 21.77 -1.93
C ILE A 74 1.19 22.50 -2.85
N ARG A 75 0.68 23.10 -3.94
CA ARG A 75 1.50 23.79 -4.95
C ARG A 75 2.18 25.04 -4.38
N SER A 76 1.44 25.85 -3.62
CA SER A 76 1.94 27.06 -2.98
C SER A 76 2.81 26.77 -1.74
N LYS A 77 2.74 25.54 -1.20
CA LYS A 77 3.33 25.18 0.09
C LYS A 77 2.84 26.07 1.23
N ASP A 78 1.58 26.50 1.13
CA ASP A 78 0.87 27.26 2.15
C ASP A 78 -0.58 26.77 2.25
N GLY A 79 -0.85 25.98 3.30
CA GLY A 79 -2.20 25.47 3.58
C GLY A 79 -3.16 26.51 4.17
N ALA A 80 -2.64 27.62 4.72
CA ALA A 80 -3.42 28.68 5.32
C ALA A 80 -4.02 29.61 4.27
N GLU A 81 -3.13 30.15 3.44
CA GLU A 81 -3.47 31.21 2.50
C GLU A 81 -4.36 30.68 1.38
N ALA A 82 -4.07 29.46 0.88
CA ALA A 82 -4.91 28.81 -0.12
C ALA A 82 -6.35 28.59 0.40
N CYS A 83 -6.49 28.12 1.64
CA CYS A 83 -7.80 27.96 2.27
C CYS A 83 -8.57 29.28 2.31
N GLU A 84 -7.93 30.37 2.76
CA GLU A 84 -8.58 31.69 2.86
C GLU A 84 -8.98 32.23 1.50
N ARG A 85 -8.12 32.10 0.48
CA ARG A 85 -8.44 32.52 -0.90
C ARG A 85 -9.67 31.83 -1.45
N HIS A 86 -9.76 30.51 -1.26
CA HIS A 86 -10.91 29.72 -1.72
C HIS A 86 -12.14 29.85 -0.82
N HIS A 87 -11.98 30.15 0.46
CA HIS A 87 -13.10 30.43 1.36
C HIS A 87 -13.77 31.77 1.02
N ASN A 88 -12.96 32.80 0.72
CA ASN A 88 -13.41 34.17 0.50
C ASN A 88 -13.87 34.45 -0.93
N SER A 89 -13.45 33.64 -1.92
CA SER A 89 -13.81 33.86 -3.32
C SER A 89 -15.30 33.74 -3.61
N GLY A 90 -16.10 33.14 -2.71
CA GLY A 90 -17.56 33.08 -2.84
C GLY A 90 -18.04 32.34 -4.09
N GLU A 91 -17.16 31.65 -4.82
CA GLU A 91 -17.48 30.86 -6.00
C GLU A 91 -18.36 29.67 -5.58
N LEU A 92 -19.67 29.92 -5.64
CA LEU A 92 -20.76 28.97 -5.63
C LEU A 92 -20.54 27.78 -4.68
N ARG A 93 -20.65 28.04 -3.37
CA ARG A 93 -20.99 27.00 -2.39
C ARG A 93 -22.43 26.54 -2.67
N VAL A 94 -22.66 25.87 -3.79
CA VAL A 94 -23.75 24.91 -3.85
C VAL A 94 -23.43 23.94 -2.72
N PRO A 95 -24.33 23.74 -1.74
CA PRO A 95 -24.11 22.73 -0.72
C PRO A 95 -24.00 21.38 -1.43
N GLU A 96 -22.78 20.95 -1.71
CA GLU A 96 -22.51 19.61 -2.20
C GLU A 96 -22.36 18.71 -0.98
N ASP A 97 -23.11 17.60 -1.00
CA ASP A 97 -22.96 16.57 0.00
C ASP A 97 -21.55 15.99 -0.06
N ALA A 98 -20.94 15.78 1.10
CA ALA A 98 -19.65 15.10 1.17
C ALA A 98 -19.78 13.68 0.57
N PRO A 99 -18.78 13.23 -0.22
CA PRO A 99 -18.77 11.87 -0.74
C PRO A 99 -18.77 10.86 0.43
N GLN A 100 -19.32 9.68 0.17
CA GLN A 100 -19.39 8.61 1.19
C GLN A 100 -18.00 8.24 1.75
N CYS A 101 -16.99 8.23 0.88
CA CYS A 101 -15.64 7.81 1.21
C CYS A 101 -14.63 8.65 0.41
N PRO A 102 -14.38 9.91 0.79
CA PRO A 102 -13.42 10.78 0.12
C PRO A 102 -12.06 10.11 0.10
N MET A 103 -11.44 10.02 -1.07
CA MET A 103 -10.23 9.20 -1.24
C MET A 103 -9.08 9.99 -1.85
N VAL A 104 -7.89 9.81 -1.29
CA VAL A 104 -6.63 10.30 -1.87
C VAL A 104 -5.78 9.10 -2.27
N VAL A 105 -5.14 9.17 -3.43
CA VAL A 105 -4.30 8.08 -3.93
C VAL A 105 -2.87 8.57 -4.13
N PHE A 106 -1.91 7.88 -3.52
CA PHE A 106 -0.48 8.06 -3.81
C PHE A 106 -0.01 6.96 -4.76
N VAL A 107 0.70 7.33 -5.81
CA VAL A 107 1.24 6.41 -6.81
C VAL A 107 2.76 6.54 -6.84
N ASN A 108 3.47 5.44 -6.57
CA ASN A 108 4.89 5.36 -6.85
C ASN A 108 5.11 4.94 -8.30
N SER A 109 5.27 5.91 -9.21
CA SER A 109 5.40 5.63 -10.64
C SER A 109 6.68 4.86 -11.01
N LYS A 110 7.68 4.83 -10.11
CA LYS A 110 8.94 4.09 -10.29
C LYS A 110 8.82 2.61 -9.91
N SER A 111 7.76 2.20 -9.24
CA SER A 111 7.52 0.81 -8.84
C SER A 111 6.78 0.00 -9.91
N GLY A 112 6.90 -1.35 -9.85
CA GLY A 112 5.99 -2.24 -10.57
C GLY A 112 6.14 -2.31 -12.11
N GLY A 113 7.36 -2.18 -12.66
CA GLY A 113 7.61 -2.48 -14.08
C GLY A 113 7.20 -1.38 -15.07
N ARG A 114 7.17 -0.11 -14.63
CA ARG A 114 6.87 1.09 -15.44
C ARG A 114 5.40 1.32 -15.83
N HIS A 115 4.44 0.58 -15.29
CA HIS A 115 3.01 0.88 -15.46
C HIS A 115 2.52 2.08 -14.63
N GLY A 116 3.40 2.72 -13.86
CA GLY A 116 3.09 3.85 -12.99
C GLY A 116 2.32 4.99 -13.66
N PRO A 117 2.82 5.56 -14.78
CA PRO A 117 2.13 6.63 -15.48
C PRO A 117 0.74 6.24 -16.00
N GLU A 118 0.61 5.06 -16.62
CA GLU A 118 -0.68 4.55 -17.11
C GLU A 118 -1.67 4.31 -15.96
N LEU A 119 -1.17 3.85 -14.82
CA LEU A 119 -1.98 3.66 -13.63
C LEU A 119 -2.45 5.00 -13.04
N LYS A 120 -1.57 5.99 -12.95
CA LYS A 120 -1.91 7.35 -12.52
C LYS A 120 -3.01 7.93 -13.39
N GLU A 121 -2.83 7.91 -14.70
CA GLU A 121 -3.83 8.40 -15.66
C GLU A 121 -5.17 7.66 -15.48
N ARG A 122 -5.13 6.34 -15.32
CA ARG A 122 -6.34 5.55 -15.10
C ARG A 122 -7.05 5.92 -13.79
N LEU A 123 -6.32 6.14 -12.71
CA LEU A 123 -6.89 6.56 -11.42
C LEU A 123 -7.52 7.95 -11.54
N GLN A 124 -6.85 8.89 -12.22
CA GLN A 124 -7.38 10.23 -12.47
C GLN A 124 -8.68 10.20 -13.29
N GLN A 125 -8.76 9.33 -14.30
CA GLN A 125 -9.99 9.10 -15.08
C GLN A 125 -11.14 8.53 -14.23
N LEU A 126 -10.84 7.74 -13.20
CA LEU A 126 -11.85 7.17 -12.29
C LEU A 126 -12.26 8.15 -11.18
N MET A 127 -11.34 9.02 -10.76
CA MET A 127 -11.50 9.93 -9.62
C MET A 127 -11.28 11.39 -10.03
N SER A 128 -10.13 11.98 -9.75
CA SER A 128 -9.83 13.37 -10.12
C SER A 128 -8.32 13.54 -10.20
N GLU A 129 -7.87 14.55 -10.93
CA GLU A 129 -6.44 14.84 -11.05
C GLU A 129 -5.85 15.26 -9.69
N GLU A 130 -6.61 16.06 -8.94
CA GLU A 130 -6.19 16.67 -7.69
C GLU A 130 -6.16 15.70 -6.50
N GLN A 131 -6.76 14.51 -6.62
CA GLN A 131 -6.74 13.47 -5.57
C GLN A 131 -5.78 12.33 -5.87
N VAL A 132 -5.06 12.36 -6.99
CA VAL A 132 -4.11 11.30 -7.38
C VAL A 132 -2.70 11.90 -7.53
N PHE A 133 -1.88 11.65 -6.51
CA PHE A 133 -0.53 12.20 -6.39
C PHE A 133 0.52 11.19 -6.84
N ASP A 134 1.39 11.59 -7.76
CA ASP A 134 2.64 10.85 -8.00
C ASP A 134 3.64 11.23 -6.90
N LEU A 135 4.23 10.23 -6.26
CA LEU A 135 5.21 10.44 -5.19
C LEU A 135 6.53 11.07 -5.66
N SER A 136 6.76 11.11 -6.97
CA SER A 136 7.86 11.89 -7.58
C SER A 136 7.55 13.39 -7.62
N ASP A 137 6.26 13.75 -7.68
CA ASP A 137 5.79 15.14 -7.82
C ASP A 137 5.40 15.73 -6.46
N VAL A 138 4.61 14.99 -5.67
CA VAL A 138 4.07 15.43 -4.36
C VAL A 138 4.43 14.39 -3.31
N LYS A 139 5.19 14.81 -2.30
CA LYS A 139 5.60 13.92 -1.21
C LYS A 139 4.47 13.78 -0.17
N PRO A 140 4.36 12.64 0.54
CA PRO A 140 3.29 12.44 1.52
C PRO A 140 3.26 13.52 2.62
N HIS A 141 4.42 14.00 3.07
CA HIS A 141 4.48 15.08 4.06
C HIS A 141 3.99 16.43 3.52
N GLU A 142 4.12 16.71 2.22
CA GLU A 142 3.58 17.94 1.61
C GLU A 142 2.04 17.88 1.59
N PHE A 143 1.47 16.72 1.31
CA PHE A 143 0.03 16.50 1.46
C PHE A 143 -0.42 16.71 2.93
N VAL A 144 0.26 16.10 3.90
CA VAL A 144 -0.11 16.21 5.34
C VAL A 144 0.00 17.66 5.84
N ARG A 145 1.06 18.37 5.46
CA ARG A 145 1.37 19.73 5.94
C ARG A 145 0.57 20.82 5.25
N TYR A 146 0.22 20.65 3.97
CA TYR A 146 -0.44 21.70 3.20
C TYR A 146 -1.85 21.27 2.79
N GLY A 147 -1.99 20.16 2.08
CA GLY A 147 -3.27 19.69 1.56
C GLY A 147 -4.29 19.36 2.66
N LEU A 148 -3.90 18.54 3.63
CA LEU A 148 -4.78 18.15 4.74
C LEU A 148 -5.06 19.33 5.68
N VAL A 149 -4.06 20.18 5.95
CA VAL A 149 -4.25 21.42 6.73
C VAL A 149 -5.26 22.34 6.07
N CYS A 150 -5.22 22.48 4.74
CA CYS A 150 -6.19 23.30 4.00
C CYS A 150 -7.63 22.81 4.23
N ILE A 151 -7.87 21.49 4.16
CA ILE A 151 -9.18 20.88 4.43
C ILE A 151 -9.60 21.08 5.90
N GLU A 152 -8.68 20.87 6.84
CA GLU A 152 -8.93 21.10 8.28
C GLU A 152 -9.31 22.55 8.57
N LYS A 153 -8.62 23.51 7.93
CA LYS A 153 -8.95 24.93 8.07
C LYS A 153 -10.30 25.29 7.49
N MET A 154 -10.66 24.76 6.31
CA MET A 154 -12.01 24.96 5.77
C MET A 154 -13.08 24.43 6.72
N ALA A 155 -12.84 23.26 7.34
CA ALA A 155 -13.74 22.71 8.35
C ALA A 155 -13.87 23.63 9.59
N ILE A 156 -12.76 24.21 10.07
CA ILE A 156 -12.76 25.17 11.18
C ILE A 156 -13.53 26.46 10.82
N LEU A 157 -13.43 26.90 9.58
CA LEU A 157 -14.16 28.06 9.06
C LEU A 157 -15.65 27.78 8.77
N GLY A 158 -16.17 26.62 9.18
CA GLY A 158 -17.59 26.27 9.12
C GLY A 158 -18.02 25.50 7.88
N ASP A 159 -17.08 25.03 7.05
CA ASP A 159 -17.41 24.17 5.91
C ASP A 159 -17.73 22.73 6.38
N LEU A 160 -19.02 22.41 6.43
CA LEU A 160 -19.50 21.09 6.86
C LEU A 160 -19.04 19.97 5.92
N CYS A 161 -18.97 20.22 4.62
CA CYS A 161 -18.50 19.22 3.67
C CYS A 161 -17.00 18.95 3.86
N ALA A 162 -16.19 19.99 4.07
CA ALA A 162 -14.77 19.81 4.37
C ALA A 162 -14.57 19.02 5.67
N LYS A 163 -15.38 19.30 6.70
CA LYS A 163 -15.38 18.55 7.96
C LYS A 163 -15.68 17.07 7.76
N GLU A 164 -16.77 16.74 7.06
CA GLU A 164 -17.11 15.35 6.76
C GLU A 164 -16.06 14.67 5.89
N CYS A 165 -15.52 15.38 4.90
CA CYS A 165 -14.42 14.88 4.07
C CYS A 165 -13.20 14.54 4.92
N ARG A 166 -12.83 15.40 5.88
CA ARG A 166 -11.71 15.19 6.79
C ARG A 166 -11.91 13.99 7.70
N GLU A 167 -13.13 13.76 8.17
CA GLU A 167 -13.48 12.66 9.09
C GLU A 167 -13.57 11.30 8.38
N LYS A 168 -14.09 11.27 7.15
CA LYS A 168 -14.33 10.04 6.37
C LYS A 168 -13.21 9.70 5.39
N MET A 169 -12.18 10.55 5.29
CA MET A 169 -11.10 10.40 4.30
C MET A 169 -10.42 9.04 4.40
N ARG A 170 -10.12 8.44 3.24
CA ARG A 170 -9.29 7.24 3.13
C ARG A 170 -8.14 7.47 2.16
N ILE A 171 -7.04 6.75 2.36
CA ILE A 171 -5.86 6.85 1.50
C ILE A 171 -5.59 5.49 0.83
N MET A 172 -5.32 5.51 -0.48
CA MET A 172 -4.82 4.36 -1.21
C MET A 172 -3.37 4.59 -1.61
N VAL A 173 -2.51 3.60 -1.42
CA VAL A 173 -1.10 3.68 -1.81
C VAL A 173 -0.83 2.62 -2.87
N ALA A 174 -0.50 3.06 -4.07
CA ALA A 174 -0.02 2.21 -5.14
C ALA A 174 1.51 2.15 -5.09
N GLY A 175 2.04 1.08 -4.52
CA GLY A 175 3.46 0.91 -4.20
C GLY A 175 3.76 -0.45 -3.57
N GLY A 176 5.03 -0.66 -3.21
CA GLY A 176 5.45 -1.78 -2.37
C GLY A 176 5.56 -1.36 -0.89
N ASP A 177 6.01 -2.28 -0.03
CA ASP A 177 6.02 -2.07 1.43
C ASP A 177 6.77 -0.81 1.88
N GLY A 178 7.92 -0.49 1.25
CA GLY A 178 8.67 0.73 1.58
C GLY A 178 7.95 2.03 1.23
N THR A 179 7.12 2.01 0.18
CA THR A 179 6.28 3.17 -0.19
C THR A 179 5.14 3.35 0.80
N VAL A 180 4.49 2.24 1.17
CA VAL A 180 3.42 2.23 2.16
C VAL A 180 3.94 2.71 3.52
N GLY A 181 5.09 2.20 3.96
CA GLY A 181 5.77 2.65 5.18
C GLY A 181 6.11 4.14 5.18
N TRP A 182 6.52 4.71 4.05
CA TRP A 182 6.77 6.14 3.93
C TRP A 182 5.51 6.98 4.16
N VAL A 183 4.39 6.59 3.53
CA VAL A 183 3.11 7.28 3.71
C VAL A 183 2.62 7.18 5.16
N LEU A 184 2.67 5.98 5.75
CA LEU A 184 2.28 5.77 7.14
C LEU A 184 3.11 6.59 8.12
N GLY A 185 4.44 6.65 7.91
CA GLY A 185 5.33 7.45 8.73
C GLY A 185 4.95 8.93 8.75
N CYS A 186 4.57 9.50 7.60
CA CYS A 186 4.06 10.86 7.53
C CYS A 186 2.68 11.02 8.18
N LEU A 187 1.79 10.04 8.07
CA LEU A 187 0.48 10.07 8.73
C LEU A 187 0.59 9.90 10.25
N ALA A 188 1.64 9.24 10.75
CA ALA A 188 1.89 9.10 12.18
C ALA A 188 2.20 10.46 12.84
N GLU A 189 2.73 11.43 12.10
CA GLU A 189 2.93 12.81 12.59
C GLU A 189 1.60 13.43 13.05
N LEU A 190 0.48 13.13 12.38
CA LEU A 190 -0.84 13.64 12.76
C LEU A 190 -1.23 13.27 14.19
N HIS A 191 -0.87 12.08 14.65
CA HIS A 191 -1.20 11.68 16.02
C HIS A 191 -0.29 12.35 17.04
N GLN A 192 0.98 12.58 16.71
CA GLN A 192 1.91 13.33 17.56
C GLN A 192 1.44 14.78 17.75
N GLU A 193 0.85 15.35 16.69
CA GLU A 193 0.25 16.69 16.70
C GLU A 193 -1.18 16.74 17.26
N GLY A 194 -1.76 15.60 17.66
CA GLY A 194 -3.15 15.53 18.15
C GLY A 194 -4.24 15.72 17.08
N ARG A 195 -3.89 15.67 15.79
CA ARG A 195 -4.76 15.89 14.62
C ARG A 195 -5.49 14.61 14.17
N GLN A 196 -6.48 14.18 14.95
CA GLN A 196 -7.31 13.00 14.64
C GLN A 196 -8.54 13.33 13.78
N PRO A 197 -9.09 12.36 13.02
CA PRO A 197 -8.61 10.99 12.83
C PRO A 197 -7.45 10.90 11.83
N ALA A 198 -6.52 9.95 11.99
CA ALA A 198 -5.59 9.61 10.92
C ALA A 198 -6.31 8.80 9.82
N PRO A 199 -6.26 9.19 8.53
CA PRO A 199 -6.95 8.46 7.46
C PRO A 199 -6.45 7.01 7.34
N PRO A 200 -7.34 6.01 7.25
CA PRO A 200 -6.93 4.63 7.06
C PRO A 200 -6.34 4.41 5.66
N VAL A 201 -5.34 3.52 5.59
CA VAL A 201 -4.57 3.25 4.38
C VAL A 201 -4.93 1.89 3.77
N GLY A 202 -5.23 1.85 2.47
CA GLY A 202 -5.31 0.64 1.65
C GLY A 202 -4.17 0.57 0.64
N ILE A 203 -3.93 -0.61 0.07
CA ILE A 203 -2.77 -0.87 -0.79
C ILE A 203 -3.21 -1.32 -2.19
N ILE A 204 -2.57 -0.76 -3.22
CA ILE A 204 -2.53 -1.33 -4.57
C ILE A 204 -1.11 -1.89 -4.75
N PRO A 205 -0.90 -3.21 -4.70
CA PRO A 205 0.43 -3.80 -4.67
C PRO A 205 1.18 -3.54 -5.99
N LEU A 206 2.17 -2.63 -5.95
CA LEU A 206 3.07 -2.34 -7.06
C LEU A 206 4.51 -2.65 -6.65
N GLY A 207 5.06 -3.74 -7.19
CA GLY A 207 6.45 -4.14 -6.94
C GLY A 207 6.58 -5.59 -6.51
N THR A 208 7.76 -5.92 -5.99
CA THR A 208 8.16 -7.29 -5.64
C THR A 208 7.94 -7.63 -4.16
N GLY A 209 8.09 -6.66 -3.26
CA GLY A 209 7.77 -6.77 -1.83
C GLY A 209 6.41 -6.14 -1.51
N ASN A 210 5.42 -7.00 -1.25
CA ASN A 210 4.02 -6.63 -0.97
C ASN A 210 3.49 -7.40 0.25
N ASP A 211 4.31 -7.54 1.29
CA ASP A 211 3.97 -8.34 2.47
C ASP A 211 2.85 -7.72 3.29
N LEU A 212 2.79 -6.38 3.39
CA LEU A 212 1.66 -5.67 3.99
C LEU A 212 0.39 -5.93 3.18
N SER A 213 0.48 -5.85 1.86
CA SER A 213 -0.67 -6.10 0.97
C SER A 213 -1.22 -7.52 1.13
N ARG A 214 -0.36 -8.53 1.26
CA ARG A 214 -0.76 -9.93 1.55
C ARG A 214 -1.44 -10.04 2.90
N SER A 215 -0.86 -9.42 3.93
CA SER A 215 -1.36 -9.48 5.31
C SER A 215 -2.74 -8.85 5.48
N PHE A 216 -3.07 -7.81 4.69
CA PHE A 216 -4.37 -7.12 4.72
C PHE A 216 -5.32 -7.52 3.56
N GLY A 217 -5.00 -8.58 2.82
CA GLY A 217 -5.86 -9.17 1.79
C GLY A 217 -5.93 -8.42 0.45
N TRP A 218 -5.11 -7.38 0.25
CA TRP A 218 -5.04 -6.59 -1.00
C TRP A 218 -4.40 -7.37 -2.17
N GLY A 219 -3.77 -8.51 -1.88
CA GLY A 219 -3.16 -9.41 -2.86
C GLY A 219 -1.64 -9.32 -2.87
N GLY A 220 -0.99 -10.27 -3.55
CA GLY A 220 0.48 -10.41 -3.52
C GLY A 220 1.24 -9.74 -4.67
N SER A 221 0.55 -9.32 -5.73
CA SER A 221 1.14 -8.79 -6.95
C SER A 221 0.18 -7.90 -7.72
N PHE A 222 0.73 -7.06 -8.60
CA PHE A 222 -0.07 -6.26 -9.51
C PHE A 222 -0.77 -7.18 -10.54
N PRO A 223 -2.11 -7.13 -10.65
CA PRO A 223 -2.85 -8.10 -11.46
C PRO A 223 -2.69 -7.84 -12.96
N PHE A 224 -2.63 -8.90 -13.77
CA PHE A 224 -2.53 -8.79 -15.24
C PHE A 224 -3.69 -7.96 -15.85
N ALA A 225 -4.92 -8.20 -15.38
CA ALA A 225 -6.11 -7.43 -15.78
C ALA A 225 -6.32 -6.16 -14.91
N TRP A 226 -5.25 -5.39 -14.70
CA TRP A 226 -5.19 -4.32 -13.71
C TRP A 226 -6.27 -3.24 -13.89
N LYS A 227 -6.63 -2.86 -15.12
CA LYS A 227 -7.64 -1.80 -15.35
C LYS A 227 -8.98 -2.09 -14.67
N SER A 228 -9.40 -3.36 -14.64
CA SER A 228 -10.61 -3.81 -13.94
C SER A 228 -10.37 -4.01 -12.44
N ALA A 229 -9.18 -4.44 -12.07
CA ALA A 229 -8.80 -4.66 -10.68
C ALA A 229 -8.74 -3.36 -9.89
N ILE A 230 -8.25 -2.26 -10.48
CA ILE A 230 -8.20 -0.95 -9.82
C ILE A 230 -9.60 -0.48 -9.41
N LYS A 231 -10.61 -0.62 -10.27
CA LYS A 231 -12.00 -0.30 -9.89
C LYS A 231 -12.46 -1.12 -8.68
N ARG A 232 -12.16 -2.42 -8.66
CA ARG A 232 -12.47 -3.31 -7.54
C ARG A 232 -11.70 -2.93 -6.28
N SER A 233 -10.43 -2.57 -6.39
CA SER A 233 -9.62 -2.12 -5.26
C SER A 233 -10.16 -0.84 -4.65
N LEU A 234 -10.55 0.14 -5.46
CA LEU A 234 -11.17 1.38 -4.99
C LEU A 234 -12.53 1.10 -4.31
N ASP A 235 -13.38 0.27 -4.91
CA ASP A 235 -14.67 -0.09 -4.30
C ASP A 235 -14.50 -0.87 -3.00
N ARG A 236 -13.60 -1.86 -2.95
CA ARG A 236 -13.20 -2.55 -1.72
C ARG A 236 -12.64 -1.58 -0.68
N ALA A 237 -11.90 -0.55 -1.10
CA ALA A 237 -11.39 0.47 -0.18
C ALA A 237 -12.49 1.34 0.42
N THR A 238 -13.63 1.51 -0.27
CA THR A 238 -14.79 2.21 0.30
C THR A 238 -15.53 1.38 1.35
N ALA A 239 -15.72 0.09 1.11
CA ALA A 239 -16.52 -0.79 1.96
C ALA A 239 -15.69 -1.58 3.01
N GLY A 240 -14.38 -1.64 2.82
CA GLY A 240 -13.48 -2.45 3.64
C GLY A 240 -13.43 -1.98 5.10
N PRO A 241 -13.41 -2.90 6.07
CA PRO A 241 -13.29 -2.52 7.48
C PRO A 241 -11.90 -1.97 7.78
N VAL A 242 -11.82 -1.16 8.84
CA VAL A 242 -10.56 -0.58 9.31
C VAL A 242 -10.03 -1.44 10.45
N CYS A 243 -8.80 -1.90 10.31
CA CYS A 243 -8.04 -2.60 11.32
C CYS A 243 -6.92 -1.70 11.87
N ARG A 244 -6.44 -2.02 13.07
CA ARG A 244 -5.35 -1.29 13.72
C ARG A 244 -4.07 -2.08 13.52
N LEU A 245 -3.05 -1.45 12.96
CA LEU A 245 -1.70 -1.98 12.83
C LEU A 245 -0.83 -1.39 13.92
N ASP A 246 -0.11 -2.25 14.65
CA ASP A 246 0.86 -1.80 15.65
C ASP A 246 2.14 -1.32 14.94
N SER A 247 2.46 -0.05 15.12
CA SER A 247 3.67 0.58 14.59
C SER A 247 4.70 0.74 15.70
N TRP A 248 5.91 0.25 15.46
CA TRP A 248 6.96 0.14 16.49
C TRP A 248 8.10 1.08 16.15
N GLN A 249 8.49 1.92 17.10
CA GLN A 249 9.71 2.70 17.00
C GLN A 249 10.84 1.94 17.67
N VAL A 250 11.95 1.83 16.95
CA VAL A 250 13.13 1.11 17.37
C VAL A 250 14.29 2.09 17.38
N VAL A 251 14.88 2.31 18.55
CA VAL A 251 16.10 3.11 18.71
C VAL A 251 17.23 2.18 19.08
N ILE A 252 18.31 2.26 18.29
CA ILE A 252 19.54 1.50 18.51
C ILE A 252 20.60 2.48 18.96
N SER A 253 21.14 2.28 20.15
CA SER A 253 22.25 3.06 20.70
C SER A 253 23.49 2.16 20.74
N MET A 254 24.61 2.68 20.24
CA MET A 254 25.91 2.01 20.33
C MET A 254 26.64 2.44 21.60
N SER A 255 27.50 1.59 22.15
CA SER A 255 28.42 2.02 23.21
C SER A 255 29.36 3.11 22.73
N GLU A 256 29.69 4.07 23.60
CA GLU A 256 30.62 5.18 23.33
C GLU A 256 31.89 4.71 22.60
N GLY A 257 32.24 5.42 21.52
CA GLY A 257 33.48 5.19 20.76
C GLY A 257 33.38 4.26 19.55
N GLN A 258 32.25 3.59 19.30
CA GLN A 258 32.02 2.84 18.05
C GLN A 258 31.25 3.69 17.02
N VAL A 259 31.96 4.25 16.05
CA VAL A 259 31.36 4.79 14.83
C VAL A 259 31.02 3.60 13.93
N VAL A 260 29.73 3.27 13.84
CA VAL A 260 29.24 2.22 12.94
C VAL A 260 28.53 2.91 11.79
N ASP A 261 28.90 2.54 10.56
CA ASP A 261 28.17 3.00 9.38
C ASP A 261 26.77 2.36 9.40
N ALA A 262 25.74 3.18 9.60
CA ALA A 262 24.40 2.66 9.78
C ALA A 262 23.91 2.06 8.44
N PRO A 263 23.30 0.87 8.44
CA PRO A 263 22.66 0.36 7.24
C PRO A 263 21.61 1.36 6.76
N TYR A 264 21.39 1.44 5.44
CA TYR A 264 20.47 2.41 4.81
C TYR A 264 19.04 2.43 5.39
N SER A 265 18.62 1.36 6.08
CA SER A 265 17.33 1.25 6.75
C SER A 265 17.24 1.98 8.09
N LEU A 266 18.36 2.48 8.63
CA LEU A 266 18.44 3.21 9.88
C LEU A 266 18.86 4.65 9.60
N LYS A 267 18.23 5.60 10.30
CA LYS A 267 18.62 7.01 10.27
C LYS A 267 19.25 7.38 11.59
N ALA A 268 20.33 8.17 11.54
CA ALA A 268 20.85 8.80 12.73
C ALA A 268 19.76 9.70 13.33
N THR A 269 19.55 9.59 14.63
CA THR A 269 18.67 10.46 15.41
C THR A 269 19.53 11.16 16.45
N GLU A 270 19.29 12.45 16.67
CA GLU A 270 19.92 13.16 17.79
C GLU A 270 19.43 12.59 19.12
N ASP A 271 20.28 12.70 20.14
CA ASP A 271 20.14 12.07 21.46
C ASP A 271 18.74 12.26 22.06
N CYS A 272 17.90 11.23 21.98
CA CYS A 272 16.73 11.14 22.83
C CYS A 272 17.22 10.93 24.26
N GLN A 273 17.01 11.92 25.14
CA GLN A 273 17.19 11.70 26.57
C GLN A 273 16.35 10.47 26.97
N LEU A 274 17.05 9.44 27.47
CA LEU A 274 16.57 8.08 27.70
C LEU A 274 15.35 7.97 28.65
N ASP A 275 14.95 9.09 29.25
CA ASP A 275 14.04 9.16 30.39
C ASP A 275 12.72 9.93 30.12
N GLN A 276 12.58 10.69 29.02
CA GLN A 276 11.42 11.60 28.89
C GLN A 276 10.20 11.06 28.10
N VAL A 277 10.30 9.92 27.39
CA VAL A 277 9.22 9.42 26.50
C VAL A 277 8.58 8.12 27.02
N CYS A 278 8.87 7.71 28.27
CA CYS A 278 8.44 6.41 28.78
C CYS A 278 7.09 6.47 29.50
N THR A 279 5.98 6.44 28.76
CA THR A 279 4.64 6.21 29.33
C THR A 279 4.05 4.85 28.97
N THR A 280 4.64 4.08 28.05
CA THR A 280 4.16 2.74 27.70
C THR A 280 5.30 1.73 27.64
N ALA A 281 5.11 0.56 28.25
CA ALA A 281 6.05 -0.55 28.45
C ALA A 281 7.18 -0.64 27.40
N SER A 282 8.33 -0.04 27.71
CA SER A 282 9.55 -0.16 26.91
C SER A 282 10.32 -1.41 27.36
N ARG A 283 10.85 -2.19 26.40
CA ARG A 283 11.81 -3.28 26.69
C ARG A 283 13.17 -2.90 26.14
N ILE A 284 14.18 -2.98 27.00
CA ILE A 284 15.58 -2.73 26.67
C ILE A 284 16.27 -4.09 26.48
N TRP A 285 16.94 -4.28 25.35
CA TRP A 285 17.72 -5.49 25.07
C TRP A 285 19.19 -5.11 24.87
N LYS A 286 20.09 -5.91 25.44
CA LYS A 286 21.53 -5.81 25.17
C LYS A 286 21.90 -6.85 24.12
N LEU A 287 22.33 -6.40 22.94
CA LEU A 287 22.74 -7.26 21.83
C LEU A 287 24.19 -6.92 21.49
N ARG A 288 25.14 -7.82 21.76
CA ARG A 288 26.56 -7.76 21.33
C ARG A 288 27.14 -6.35 21.10
N GLY A 289 27.16 -5.51 22.15
CA GLY A 289 27.78 -4.18 22.10
C GLY A 289 26.83 -3.00 21.80
N CYS A 290 25.56 -3.26 21.48
CA CYS A 290 24.54 -2.23 21.32
C CYS A 290 23.34 -2.43 22.27
N TRP A 291 22.63 -1.33 22.50
CA TRP A 291 21.39 -1.27 23.24
C TRP A 291 20.24 -1.06 22.27
N LEU A 292 19.27 -1.95 22.31
CA LEU A 292 18.05 -1.86 21.52
C LEU A 292 16.90 -1.47 22.44
N ARG A 293 16.25 -0.36 22.16
CA ARG A 293 14.97 0.01 22.77
C ARG A 293 13.85 -0.10 21.74
N LYS A 294 12.76 -0.73 22.16
CA LYS A 294 11.57 -0.91 21.35
C LYS A 294 10.34 -0.54 22.18
N TRP A 295 9.48 0.32 21.63
CA TRP A 295 8.18 0.64 22.20
C TRP A 295 7.12 0.73 21.09
N LEU A 296 5.86 0.50 21.47
CA LEU A 296 4.73 0.75 20.59
C LEU A 296 4.65 2.27 20.39
N ALA A 297 4.95 2.72 19.17
CA ALA A 297 4.91 4.14 18.85
C ALA A 297 3.48 4.60 18.65
N MET A 298 2.68 3.78 17.96
CA MET A 298 1.32 4.14 17.58
C MET A 298 0.52 2.96 17.08
N LYS A 299 -0.79 3.16 16.96
CA LYS A 299 -1.64 2.34 16.12
C LYS A 299 -1.98 3.09 14.84
N GLU A 300 -1.48 2.56 13.73
CA GLU A 300 -1.83 3.00 12.38
C GLU A 300 -3.15 2.34 11.96
N TYR A 301 -3.88 2.98 11.06
CA TYR A 301 -5.17 2.48 10.59
C TYR A 301 -5.05 1.94 9.18
N PHE A 302 -5.43 0.69 8.99
CA PHE A 302 -5.33 -0.02 7.72
C PHE A 302 -6.70 -0.48 7.26
N ILE A 303 -7.00 -0.30 5.98
CA ILE A 303 -8.18 -0.87 5.36
C ILE A 303 -7.85 -2.33 5.05
N THR A 304 -8.61 -3.27 5.60
CA THR A 304 -8.53 -4.67 5.22
C THR A 304 -9.59 -5.01 4.21
N THR A 305 -9.36 -6.09 3.47
CA THR A 305 -10.30 -6.59 2.48
C THR A 305 -10.73 -8.04 2.72
N SER A 306 -10.26 -8.63 3.81
CA SER A 306 -10.82 -9.83 4.42
C SER A 306 -11.84 -9.41 5.48
N ALA A 307 -13.04 -9.98 5.41
CA ALA A 307 -14.01 -9.94 6.50
C ALA A 307 -13.63 -10.96 7.58
#